data_AF-A0A2N6DD94-F1
#
_entry.id   AF-A0A2N6DD94-F1
#
_cell.length_a   1.000
_cell.length_b   1.000
_cell.length_c   1.000
_cell.angle_alpha   90.00
_cell.angle_beta   90.00
_cell.angle_gamma   90.00
#
_symmetry.space_group_name_H-M   'P 1'
#
loop_
_entity.id
_entity.type
_entity.pdbx_description
1 polymer ?
#
loop_
_entity_poly.entity_id
_entity_poly.type
_entity_poly.pdbx_seq_one_letter_code
_entity_poly.pdbx_strand_id
1 'polypeptide(L)'
;MKDSIRFDSYLNDKLKGLVDIQEQGVLGVDRATFDGLHDVEQDYILHQMSSKLFRVEKRHIEDMKHLVSSDFSVRIDMPAGYRFEKSAKFLRLFHRRLVDKFDIVKKIGSDSVEINQLGKILSFGDEWVDKELVIRNRLVGDKFKNKKLKDIFIDKKLDLYTRDTSLIILYDNCIVWVENISDDDTITLSLNRKILEL
;
A
#
# COMPACT_ATOMS: atom_id res chain seq x y z
N MET A 1 -5.24 25.56 -29.48
CA MET A 1 -5.44 26.04 -28.09
C MET A 1 -6.88 25.78 -27.60
N LYS A 2 -7.95 26.11 -28.35
CA LYS A 2 -9.34 25.76 -27.97
C LYS A 2 -9.64 24.25 -27.98
N ASP A 3 -9.02 23.50 -28.90
CA ASP A 3 -9.26 22.05 -29.00
C ASP A 3 -8.54 21.23 -27.92
N SER A 4 -7.37 21.66 -27.45
CA SER A 4 -6.69 20.98 -26.33
C SER A 4 -7.45 21.19 -25.03
N ILE A 5 -7.98 22.40 -24.78
CA ILE A 5 -8.80 22.68 -23.59
C ILE A 5 -10.09 21.83 -23.57
N ARG A 6 -10.72 21.64 -24.74
CA ARG A 6 -11.89 20.75 -24.86
C ARG A 6 -11.54 19.29 -24.62
N PHE A 7 -10.39 18.85 -25.13
CA PHE A 7 -9.91 17.49 -24.96
C PHE A 7 -9.51 17.20 -23.49
N ASP A 8 -8.82 18.13 -22.84
CA ASP A 8 -8.46 18.04 -21.42
C ASP A 8 -9.70 18.02 -20.53
N SER A 9 -10.72 18.83 -20.84
CA SER A 9 -12.01 18.82 -20.14
C SER A 9 -12.72 17.48 -20.32
N TYR A 10 -12.74 16.92 -21.54
CA TYR A 10 -13.33 15.62 -21.82
C TYR A 10 -12.64 14.50 -21.04
N LEU A 11 -11.30 14.45 -21.06
CA LEU A 11 -10.53 13.45 -20.33
C LEU A 11 -10.77 13.58 -18.82
N ASN A 12 -10.76 14.80 -18.30
CA ASN A 12 -10.98 15.03 -16.88
C ASN A 12 -12.37 14.56 -16.45
N ASP A 13 -13.41 14.84 -17.24
CA ASP A 13 -14.79 14.46 -16.91
C ASP A 13 -15.03 12.96 -17.05
N LYS A 14 -14.46 12.32 -18.08
CA LYS A 14 -14.60 10.87 -18.33
C LYS A 14 -13.84 10.03 -17.31
N LEU A 15 -12.64 10.46 -16.96
CA LEU A 15 -11.70 9.69 -16.14
C LEU A 15 -11.75 10.10 -14.66
N LYS A 16 -12.63 11.04 -14.31
CA LYS A 16 -12.85 11.49 -12.94
C LYS A 16 -13.22 10.32 -12.04
N GLY A 17 -12.51 10.21 -10.92
CA GLY A 17 -12.79 9.18 -9.92
C GLY A 17 -12.25 7.79 -10.25
N LEU A 18 -11.50 7.61 -11.34
CA LEU A 18 -10.77 6.36 -11.58
C LEU A 18 -9.52 6.22 -10.70
N VAL A 19 -8.96 7.35 -10.27
CA VAL A 19 -7.88 7.38 -9.29
C VAL A 19 -8.49 7.50 -7.90
N ASP A 20 -8.44 6.41 -7.16
CA ASP A 20 -8.84 6.38 -5.76
C ASP A 20 -7.70 6.91 -4.89
N ILE A 21 -8.05 7.80 -3.96
CA ILE A 21 -7.16 8.17 -2.87
C ILE A 21 -7.46 7.21 -1.73
N GLN A 22 -6.56 6.26 -1.53
CA GLN A 22 -6.57 5.34 -0.40
C GLN A 22 -5.89 6.00 0.81
N GLU A 23 -5.90 5.30 1.94
CA GLU A 23 -5.32 5.78 3.19
C GLU A 23 -3.86 6.23 3.05
N GLN A 24 -3.45 7.21 3.88
CA GLN A 24 -2.07 7.73 3.92
C GLN A 24 -1.56 8.32 2.59
N GLY A 25 -2.47 8.80 1.73
CA GLY A 25 -2.12 9.44 0.47
C GLY A 25 -1.64 8.46 -0.61
N VAL A 26 -2.02 7.18 -0.50
CA VAL A 26 -1.79 6.18 -1.55
C VAL A 26 -2.77 6.43 -2.68
N LEU A 27 -2.26 6.72 -3.87
CA LEU A 27 -3.10 6.82 -5.07
C LEU A 27 -3.15 5.45 -5.74
N GLY A 28 -4.35 4.99 -6.07
CA GLY A 28 -4.55 3.68 -6.70
C GLY A 28 -5.48 3.76 -7.90
N VAL A 29 -5.29 2.85 -8.86
CA VAL A 29 -6.25 2.56 -9.92
C VAL A 29 -6.33 1.05 -10.13
N ASP A 30 -7.54 0.53 -10.32
CA ASP A 30 -7.76 -0.87 -10.67
C ASP A 30 -7.11 -1.20 -12.02
N ARG A 31 -6.41 -2.35 -12.06
CA ARG A 31 -5.61 -2.74 -13.21
C ARG A 31 -6.47 -3.08 -14.42
N ALA A 32 -7.58 -3.79 -14.23
CA ALA A 32 -8.45 -4.19 -15.33
C ALA A 32 -9.13 -2.97 -15.97
N THR A 33 -9.48 -1.98 -15.14
CA THR A 33 -10.04 -0.71 -15.60
C THR A 33 -8.99 0.08 -16.38
N PHE A 34 -7.77 0.23 -15.85
CA PHE A 34 -6.68 0.91 -16.54
C PHE A 34 -6.35 0.27 -17.90
N ASP A 35 -6.31 -1.06 -17.96
CA ASP A 35 -5.99 -1.80 -19.19
C ASP A 35 -7.06 -1.69 -20.27
N GLY A 36 -8.30 -1.35 -19.90
CA GLY A 36 -9.38 -1.07 -20.83
C GLY A 36 -9.32 0.33 -21.45
N LEU A 37 -8.44 1.21 -20.98
CA LEU A 37 -8.31 2.58 -21.46
C LEU A 37 -7.43 2.65 -22.72
N HIS A 38 -7.67 3.65 -23.56
CA HIS A 38 -6.78 3.97 -24.67
C HIS A 38 -5.45 4.56 -24.18
N ASP A 39 -4.37 4.42 -24.95
CA ASP A 39 -3.02 4.89 -24.57
C ASP A 39 -2.98 6.34 -24.07
N VAL A 40 -3.74 7.24 -24.71
CA VAL A 40 -3.80 8.66 -24.29
C VAL A 40 -4.48 8.83 -22.93
N GLU A 41 -5.48 8.01 -22.64
CA GLU A 41 -6.19 8.01 -21.36
C GLU A 41 -5.34 7.38 -20.26
N GLN A 42 -4.58 6.33 -20.58
CA GLN A 42 -3.59 5.75 -19.68
C GLN A 42 -2.52 6.77 -19.28
N ASP A 43 -1.96 7.49 -20.26
CA ASP A 43 -0.96 8.54 -20.02
C ASP A 43 -1.54 9.66 -19.14
N TYR A 44 -2.79 10.04 -19.42
CA TYR A 44 -3.52 11.01 -18.62
C TYR A 44 -3.69 10.57 -17.16
N ILE A 45 -4.09 9.32 -16.91
CA ILE A 45 -4.23 8.77 -15.56
C ILE A 45 -2.88 8.77 -14.82
N LEU A 46 -1.81 8.27 -15.45
CA LEU A 46 -0.49 8.23 -14.83
C LEU A 46 0.01 9.64 -14.50
N HIS A 47 -0.22 10.60 -15.39
CA HIS A 47 0.09 12.00 -15.14
C HIS A 47 -0.76 12.58 -14.01
N GLN A 48 -2.07 12.32 -13.98
CA GLN A 48 -2.96 12.78 -12.91
C GLN A 48 -2.57 12.22 -11.53
N MET A 49 -2.19 10.95 -11.45
CA MET A 49 -1.68 10.36 -10.20
C MET A 49 -0.41 11.09 -9.74
N SER A 50 0.53 11.29 -10.66
CA SER A 50 1.88 11.77 -10.32
C SER A 50 1.93 13.26 -10.03
N SER A 51 1.20 14.07 -10.80
CA SER A 51 1.21 15.53 -10.70
C SER A 51 0.63 16.07 -9.40
N LYS A 52 -0.17 15.27 -8.68
CA LYS A 52 -0.64 15.59 -7.32
C LYS A 52 0.47 15.52 -6.26
N LEU A 53 1.56 14.80 -6.52
CA LEU A 53 2.55 14.44 -5.51
C LEU A 53 3.94 15.03 -5.81
N PHE A 54 4.29 15.18 -7.09
CA PHE A 54 5.58 15.74 -7.50
C PHE A 54 5.52 16.31 -8.91
N ARG A 55 6.56 17.09 -9.28
CA ARG A 55 6.71 17.61 -10.64
C ARG A 55 6.98 16.47 -11.63
N VAL A 56 6.09 16.32 -12.60
CA VAL A 56 6.15 15.25 -13.61
C VAL A 56 6.98 15.68 -14.81
N GLU A 57 7.81 14.76 -15.31
CA GLU A 57 8.54 14.88 -16.57
C GLU A 57 8.09 13.73 -17.48
N LYS A 58 8.24 13.89 -18.81
CA LYS A 58 7.83 12.88 -19.79
C LYS A 58 8.43 11.50 -19.48
N ARG A 59 9.71 11.45 -19.11
CA ARG A 59 10.40 10.21 -18.75
C ARG A 59 9.73 9.45 -17.61
N HIS A 60 9.15 10.14 -16.63
CA HIS A 60 8.50 9.48 -15.49
C HIS A 60 7.26 8.70 -15.96
N ILE A 61 6.50 9.27 -16.89
CA ILE A 61 5.33 8.58 -17.48
C ILE A 61 5.79 7.41 -18.34
N GLU A 62 6.84 7.58 -19.15
CA GLU A 62 7.43 6.50 -19.94
C GLU A 62 7.92 5.33 -19.06
N ASP A 63 8.59 5.62 -17.95
CA ASP A 63 9.04 4.63 -16.97
C ASP A 63 7.86 3.87 -16.35
N MET A 64 6.79 4.58 -15.96
CA MET A 64 5.57 3.96 -15.43
C MET A 64 4.89 3.07 -16.47
N LYS A 65 4.77 3.51 -17.72
CA LYS A 65 4.20 2.70 -18.83
C LYS A 65 5.02 1.44 -19.08
N HIS A 66 6.35 1.58 -19.10
CA HIS A 66 7.21 0.42 -19.30
C HIS A 66 7.02 -0.59 -18.15
N LEU A 67 6.96 -0.12 -16.91
CA LEU A 67 6.69 -0.98 -15.77
C LEU A 67 5.30 -1.64 -15.84
N VAL A 68 4.28 -0.90 -16.25
CA VAL A 68 2.92 -1.38 -16.51
C VAL A 68 2.90 -2.54 -17.50
N SER A 69 3.71 -2.46 -18.57
CA SER A 69 3.80 -3.50 -19.60
C SER A 69 4.51 -4.80 -19.17
N SER A 70 5.16 -4.81 -18.01
CA SER A 70 5.86 -6.01 -17.52
C SER A 70 4.89 -7.12 -17.09
N ASP A 71 5.32 -8.39 -17.12
CA ASP A 71 4.47 -9.51 -16.70
C ASP A 71 4.35 -9.66 -15.18
N PHE A 72 5.36 -9.20 -14.44
CA PHE A 72 5.47 -9.45 -12.99
C PHE A 72 4.97 -8.28 -12.15
N SER A 73 4.76 -8.52 -10.85
CA SER A 73 4.56 -7.41 -9.90
C SER A 73 5.90 -6.76 -9.60
N VAL A 74 6.01 -5.44 -9.75
CA VAL A 74 7.28 -4.73 -9.72
C VAL A 74 7.07 -3.27 -9.28
N ARG A 75 8.15 -2.66 -8.79
CA ARG A 75 8.19 -1.25 -8.37
C ARG A 75 9.33 -0.50 -9.05
N ILE A 76 9.13 0.79 -9.21
CA ILE A 76 10.17 1.76 -9.55
C ILE A 76 10.11 2.92 -8.56
N ASP A 77 11.28 3.48 -8.27
CA ASP A 77 11.37 4.70 -7.49
C ASP A 77 10.96 5.90 -8.35
N MET A 78 10.25 6.82 -7.73
CA MET A 78 9.75 8.06 -8.30
C MET A 78 10.34 9.26 -7.54
N PRO A 79 10.27 10.47 -8.11
CA PRO A 79 10.71 11.68 -7.42
C PRO A 79 10.08 11.86 -6.03
N ALA A 80 10.73 12.69 -5.20
CA ALA A 80 10.25 13.05 -3.86
C ALA A 80 9.98 11.85 -2.92
N GLY A 81 10.69 10.73 -3.11
CA GLY A 81 10.59 9.57 -2.24
C GLY A 81 9.34 8.72 -2.49
N TYR A 82 8.62 8.93 -3.59
CA TYR A 82 7.50 8.10 -3.99
C TYR A 82 7.95 6.82 -4.71
N ARG A 83 7.06 5.85 -4.77
CA ARG A 83 7.21 4.60 -5.52
C ARG A 83 5.96 4.33 -6.31
N PHE A 84 6.16 3.97 -7.56
CA PHE A 84 5.10 3.44 -8.40
C PHE A 84 5.20 1.92 -8.42
N GLU A 85 4.08 1.24 -8.13
CA GLU A 85 3.96 -0.20 -8.11
C GLU A 85 2.92 -0.64 -9.14
N LYS A 86 3.27 -1.67 -9.90
CA LYS A 86 2.30 -2.49 -10.63
C LYS A 86 2.17 -3.83 -9.93
N SER A 87 0.93 -4.18 -9.60
CA SER A 87 0.54 -5.50 -9.12
C SER A 87 -0.46 -6.14 -10.09
N ALA A 88 -0.91 -7.36 -9.81
CA ALA A 88 -1.92 -8.03 -10.64
C ALA A 88 -3.29 -7.31 -10.62
N LYS A 89 -3.62 -6.61 -9.53
CA LYS A 89 -4.93 -5.98 -9.34
C LYS A 89 -4.91 -4.46 -9.41
N PHE A 90 -3.80 -3.84 -9.05
CA PHE A 90 -3.72 -2.39 -8.90
C PHE A 90 -2.42 -1.82 -9.46
N LEU A 91 -2.51 -0.59 -9.96
CA LEU A 91 -1.38 0.33 -10.03
C LEU A 91 -1.46 1.25 -8.82
N ARG A 92 -0.35 1.46 -8.11
CA ARG A 92 -0.30 2.32 -6.92
C ARG A 92 0.87 3.27 -6.96
N LEU A 93 0.65 4.49 -6.48
CA LEU A 93 1.67 5.49 -6.23
C LEU A 93 1.62 5.87 -4.75
N PHE A 94 2.72 5.65 -4.03
CA PHE A 94 2.77 5.85 -2.58
C PHE A 94 4.16 6.30 -2.11
N HIS A 95 4.23 6.96 -0.96
CA HIS A 95 5.52 7.36 -0.40
C HIS A 95 6.26 6.14 0.17
N ARG A 96 7.56 5.99 -0.13
CA ARG A 96 8.37 4.82 0.28
C ARG A 96 8.32 4.55 1.80
N ARG A 97 8.14 5.60 2.59
CA ARG A 97 7.96 5.51 4.05
C ARG A 97 6.89 4.53 4.46
N LEU A 98 5.85 4.27 3.65
CA LEU A 98 4.80 3.33 4.01
C LEU A 98 5.28 1.87 4.03
N VAL A 99 6.36 1.55 3.31
CA VAL A 99 6.93 0.18 3.24
C VAL A 99 8.31 0.08 3.91
N ASP A 100 8.80 1.17 4.50
CA ASP A 100 10.04 1.15 5.26
C ASP A 100 9.90 0.25 6.49
N LYS A 101 10.99 -0.41 6.87
CA LYS A 101 10.99 -1.31 8.02
C LYS A 101 10.79 -0.51 9.31
N PHE A 102 9.96 -1.04 10.19
CA PHE A 102 9.77 -0.51 11.54
C PHE A 102 9.66 -1.66 12.54
N ASP A 103 9.92 -1.33 13.80
CA ASP A 103 9.80 -2.21 14.94
C ASP A 103 9.29 -1.36 16.11
N ILE A 104 8.12 -1.73 16.65
CA ILE A 104 7.41 -1.01 17.69
C ILE A 104 7.13 -1.99 18.83
N VAL A 105 7.58 -1.64 20.03
CA VAL A 105 7.31 -2.42 21.23
C VAL A 105 6.01 -1.96 21.87
N LYS A 106 5.06 -2.89 21.98
CA LYS A 106 3.88 -2.76 22.83
C LYS A 106 4.25 -3.14 24.25
N LYS A 107 4.09 -2.23 25.20
CA LYS A 107 4.42 -2.46 26.62
C LYS A 107 3.31 -3.25 27.33
N ILE A 108 3.69 -3.93 28.41
CA ILE A 108 2.74 -4.57 29.34
C ILE A 108 1.75 -3.53 29.86
N GLY A 109 0.48 -3.91 29.95
CA GLY A 109 -0.62 -3.06 30.40
C GLY A 109 -1.16 -2.08 29.35
N SER A 110 -0.57 -2.02 28.16
CA SER A 110 -1.15 -1.24 27.04
C SER A 110 -2.19 -2.08 26.31
N ASP A 111 -3.36 -1.50 26.02
CA ASP A 111 -4.44 -2.16 25.28
C ASP A 111 -4.38 -1.88 23.77
N SER A 112 -3.54 -0.95 23.35
CA SER A 112 -3.47 -0.48 21.98
C SER A 112 -2.09 0.06 21.62
N VAL A 113 -1.79 0.02 20.32
CA VAL A 113 -0.59 0.63 19.72
C VAL A 113 -0.97 1.33 18.43
N GLU A 114 -0.53 2.57 18.28
CA GLU A 114 -0.66 3.34 17.05
C GLU A 114 0.56 3.13 16.14
N ILE A 115 0.30 2.76 14.89
CA ILE A 115 1.30 2.59 13.83
C ILE A 115 1.16 3.80 12.92
N ASN A 116 1.69 4.93 13.38
CA ASN A 116 1.54 6.23 12.72
C ASN A 116 2.00 6.23 11.25
N GLN A 117 3.05 5.46 10.94
CA GLN A 117 3.56 5.29 9.58
C GLN A 117 2.50 4.76 8.61
N LEU A 118 1.58 3.93 9.08
CA LEU A 118 0.52 3.30 8.28
C LEU A 118 -0.86 3.86 8.58
N GLY A 119 -0.99 4.80 9.54
CA GLY A 119 -2.28 5.28 10.00
C GLY A 119 -3.17 4.17 10.59
N LYS A 120 -2.57 3.17 11.22
CA LYS A 120 -3.27 2.00 11.79
C LYS A 120 -3.23 2.02 13.32
N ILE A 121 -4.22 1.42 13.96
CA ILE A 121 -4.25 1.17 15.40
C ILE A 121 -4.53 -0.31 15.62
N LEU A 122 -3.62 -0.98 16.32
CA LEU A 122 -3.86 -2.32 16.85
C LEU A 122 -4.45 -2.22 18.25
N SER A 123 -5.50 -2.97 18.52
CA SER A 123 -6.08 -3.13 19.85
C SER A 123 -6.01 -4.60 20.27
N PHE A 124 -5.80 -4.82 21.57
CA PHE A 124 -5.44 -6.11 22.16
C PHE A 124 -6.42 -6.48 23.26
N GLY A 125 -6.94 -7.71 23.22
CA GLY A 125 -7.73 -8.32 24.28
C GLY A 125 -6.86 -8.82 25.44
N ASP A 126 -7.51 -9.14 26.55
CA ASP A 126 -6.90 -9.32 27.88
C ASP A 126 -5.61 -10.16 27.89
N GLU A 127 -5.58 -11.31 27.20
CA GLU A 127 -4.39 -12.19 27.21
C GLU A 127 -3.13 -11.55 26.59
N TRP A 128 -3.32 -10.55 25.74
CA TRP A 128 -2.25 -9.83 25.04
C TRP A 128 -1.92 -8.52 25.74
N VAL A 129 -2.82 -7.95 26.53
CA VAL A 129 -2.61 -6.72 27.32
C VAL A 129 -1.48 -6.91 28.34
N ASP A 130 -1.38 -8.09 28.95
CA ASP A 130 -0.36 -8.37 29.97
C ASP A 130 0.97 -8.87 29.39
N LYS A 131 1.09 -8.95 28.06
CA LYS A 131 2.32 -9.37 27.37
C LYS A 131 3.05 -8.17 26.77
N GLU A 132 4.38 -8.23 26.76
CA GLU A 132 5.18 -7.36 25.90
C GLU A 132 5.22 -7.96 24.49
N LEU A 133 4.89 -7.16 23.48
CA LEU A 133 4.81 -7.63 22.09
C LEU A 133 5.66 -6.73 21.19
N VAL A 134 6.20 -7.32 20.13
CA VAL A 134 6.89 -6.59 19.08
C VAL A 134 6.01 -6.56 17.83
N ILE A 135 5.68 -5.35 17.35
CA ILE A 135 4.93 -5.12 16.12
C ILE A 135 5.89 -4.60 15.06
N ARG A 136 5.94 -5.28 13.92
CA ARG A 136 6.76 -4.88 12.77
C ARG A 136 6.08 -5.25 11.46
N ASN A 137 6.66 -4.80 10.35
CA ASN A 137 6.33 -5.36 9.05
C ASN A 137 7.15 -6.61 8.74
N ARG A 138 6.84 -7.23 7.59
CA ARG A 138 7.47 -8.48 7.12
C ARG A 138 8.97 -8.34 6.89
N LEU A 139 9.70 -9.37 7.32
CA LEU A 139 11.11 -9.58 7.02
C LEU A 139 11.30 -10.78 6.07
N VAL A 140 12.43 -10.77 5.36
CA VAL A 140 12.83 -11.90 4.53
C VAL A 140 13.18 -13.08 5.43
N GLY A 141 12.61 -14.25 5.15
CA GLY A 141 12.84 -15.46 5.92
C GLY A 141 11.79 -15.74 7.00
N ASP A 142 10.87 -14.79 7.27
CA ASP A 142 9.78 -14.98 8.22
C ASP A 142 9.01 -16.28 7.96
N LYS A 143 8.78 -17.03 9.03
CA LYS A 143 7.95 -18.23 9.06
C LYS A 143 6.83 -18.02 10.05
N PHE A 144 5.61 -18.31 9.62
CA PHE A 144 4.46 -18.36 10.49
C PHE A 144 4.03 -19.82 10.61
N LYS A 145 4.09 -20.34 11.85
CA LYS A 145 4.04 -21.79 12.10
C LYS A 145 5.13 -22.49 11.27
N ASN A 146 4.78 -23.47 10.44
CA ASN A 146 5.73 -24.26 9.66
C ASN A 146 5.92 -23.79 8.21
N LYS A 147 5.31 -22.66 7.80
CA LYS A 147 5.33 -22.20 6.41
C LYS A 147 5.97 -20.82 6.29
N LYS A 148 6.71 -20.58 5.20
CA LYS A 148 7.28 -19.26 4.91
C LYS A 148 6.15 -18.28 4.69
N LEU A 149 6.25 -17.11 5.32
CA LEU A 149 5.19 -16.10 5.24
C LEU A 149 5.00 -15.57 3.82
N LYS A 150 6.09 -15.51 3.03
CA LYS A 150 6.05 -15.21 1.60
C LYS A 150 5.05 -16.11 0.85
N ASP A 151 5.10 -17.42 1.12
CA ASP A 151 4.30 -18.40 0.40
C ASP A 151 2.83 -18.31 0.83
N ILE A 152 2.58 -18.10 2.13
CA ILE A 152 1.23 -17.84 2.65
C ILE A 152 0.60 -16.62 1.96
N PHE A 153 1.35 -15.51 1.85
CA PHE A 153 0.88 -14.29 1.19
C PHE A 153 0.61 -14.48 -0.31
N ILE A 154 1.41 -15.32 -0.99
CA ILE A 154 1.18 -15.67 -2.40
C ILE A 154 -0.12 -16.46 -2.54
N ASP A 155 -0.33 -17.47 -1.70
CA ASP A 155 -1.52 -18.32 -1.75
C ASP A 155 -2.81 -17.53 -1.48
N LYS A 156 -2.74 -16.56 -0.56
CA LYS A 156 -3.82 -15.62 -0.27
C LYS A 156 -3.97 -14.51 -1.32
N LYS A 157 -3.14 -14.50 -2.37
CA LYS A 157 -3.15 -13.53 -3.47
C LYS A 157 -3.07 -12.07 -3.00
N LEU A 158 -2.34 -11.82 -1.91
CA LEU A 158 -2.06 -10.46 -1.45
C LEU A 158 -1.07 -9.80 -2.43
N ASP A 159 -1.25 -8.52 -2.75
CA ASP A 159 -0.32 -7.79 -3.62
C ASP A 159 0.95 -7.33 -2.87
N LEU A 160 1.96 -6.84 -3.61
CA LEU A 160 3.26 -6.49 -3.02
C LEU A 160 3.15 -5.40 -1.95
N TYR A 161 2.40 -4.32 -2.22
CA TYR A 161 2.17 -3.27 -1.23
C TYR A 161 1.56 -3.85 0.05
N THR A 162 0.45 -4.57 -0.09
CA THR A 162 -0.25 -5.18 1.06
C THR A 162 0.67 -6.09 1.88
N ARG A 163 1.52 -6.90 1.23
CA ARG A 163 2.49 -7.78 1.90
C ARG A 163 3.54 -7.04 2.71
N ASP A 164 4.03 -5.92 2.20
CA ASP A 164 5.12 -5.17 2.81
C ASP A 164 4.62 -4.18 3.87
N THR A 165 3.32 -3.83 3.84
CA THR A 165 2.64 -3.06 4.88
C THR A 165 1.86 -3.91 5.89
N SER A 166 1.85 -5.23 5.73
CA SER A 166 1.15 -6.14 6.65
C SER A 166 1.82 -6.09 8.03
N LEU A 167 1.02 -5.85 9.07
CA LEU A 167 1.46 -5.89 10.45
C LEU A 167 1.69 -7.35 10.90
N ILE A 168 2.80 -7.56 11.60
CA ILE A 168 3.21 -8.83 12.20
C ILE A 168 3.47 -8.58 13.67
N ILE A 169 2.93 -9.46 14.52
CA ILE A 169 3.07 -9.39 15.97
C ILE A 169 3.88 -10.58 16.44
N LEU A 170 4.90 -10.29 17.25
CA LEU A 170 5.77 -11.27 17.85
C LEU A 170 5.59 -11.27 19.37
N TYR A 171 5.60 -12.47 19.94
CA TYR A 171 5.71 -12.73 21.37
C TYR A 171 6.82 -13.76 21.57
N ASP A 172 7.76 -13.50 22.49
CA ASP A 172 8.94 -14.35 22.70
C ASP A 172 9.69 -14.69 21.40
N ASN A 173 9.88 -13.67 20.54
CA ASN A 173 10.49 -13.79 19.20
C ASN A 173 9.78 -14.75 18.22
N CYS A 174 8.58 -15.21 18.55
CA CYS A 174 7.74 -16.05 17.69
C CYS A 174 6.62 -15.21 17.09
N ILE A 175 6.37 -15.36 15.79
CA ILE A 175 5.23 -14.71 15.14
C ILE A 175 3.94 -15.36 15.65
N VAL A 176 3.09 -14.59 16.33
CA VAL A 176 1.81 -15.04 16.88
C VAL A 176 0.62 -14.58 16.05
N TRP A 177 0.74 -13.44 15.37
CA TRP A 177 -0.33 -12.88 14.55
C TRP A 177 0.21 -12.19 13.31
N VAL A 178 -0.53 -12.32 12.20
CA VAL A 178 -0.23 -11.63 10.94
C VAL A 178 -1.51 -11.09 10.32
N GLU A 179 -1.46 -9.81 9.93
CA GLU A 179 -2.57 -9.12 9.25
C GLU A 179 -3.01 -9.86 7.98
N ASN A 180 -4.32 -9.94 7.75
CA ASN A 180 -4.95 -10.65 6.62
C ASN A 180 -4.74 -12.18 6.59
N ILE A 181 -4.10 -12.76 7.61
CA ILE A 181 -3.77 -14.19 7.68
C ILE A 181 -4.32 -14.85 8.94
N SER A 182 -4.14 -14.23 10.10
CA SER A 182 -4.63 -14.74 11.37
C SER A 182 -6.12 -14.48 11.54
N ASP A 183 -6.81 -15.41 12.22
CA ASP A 183 -8.25 -15.35 12.52
C ASP A 183 -8.52 -15.10 14.02
N ASP A 184 -7.55 -14.55 14.76
CA ASP A 184 -7.67 -14.22 16.19
C ASP A 184 -8.41 -12.88 16.36
N ASP A 185 -9.59 -12.94 16.96
CA ASP A 185 -10.51 -11.81 17.18
C ASP A 185 -10.14 -10.96 18.40
N THR A 186 -9.24 -11.45 19.26
CA THR A 186 -8.70 -10.68 20.39
C THR A 186 -7.70 -9.62 19.94
N ILE A 187 -7.21 -9.68 18.71
CA ILE A 187 -6.36 -8.67 18.10
C ILE A 187 -7.15 -8.01 16.98
N THR A 188 -7.48 -6.74 17.14
CA THR A 188 -8.27 -5.99 16.16
C THR A 188 -7.43 -4.88 15.53
N LEU A 189 -7.67 -4.64 14.24
CA LEU A 189 -7.02 -3.60 13.46
C LEU A 189 -8.04 -2.56 13.04
N SER A 190 -7.78 -1.31 13.37
CA SER A 190 -8.60 -0.17 12.94
C SER A 190 -7.74 0.92 12.31
N LEU A 191 -8.40 1.87 11.66
CA LEU A 191 -7.75 2.96 10.95
C LEU A 191 -7.78 4.24 11.78
N ASN A 192 -6.62 4.87 11.93
CA ASN A 192 -6.52 6.19 12.53
C ASN A 192 -6.90 7.26 11.51
N ARG A 193 -8.18 7.63 11.50
CA ARG A 193 -8.71 8.65 10.57
C ARG A 193 -8.10 10.04 10.76
N LYS A 194 -7.45 10.34 11.88
CA LYS A 194 -6.83 11.65 12.14
C LYS A 194 -5.54 11.88 11.32
N ILE A 195 -4.93 10.84 10.78
CA ILE A 195 -3.69 10.91 9.98
C ILE A 195 -4.01 10.89 8.46
N LEU A 196 -5.28 11.03 8.07
CA LEU A 196 -5.73 10.94 6.67
C LEU A 196 -5.85 12.29 5.97
N GLU A 197 -5.62 13.41 6.66
CA GLU A 197 -5.66 14.75 6.07
C GLU A 197 -4.27 15.14 5.56
N LEU A 198 -4.00 14.84 4.28
CA LEU A 198 -3.02 15.51 3.44
C LEU A 198 -3.74 16.34 2.39
#